data_AF-I3X1K7-F1
#
_entry.id   AF-I3X1K7-F1
#
_cell.length_a   1.000
_cell.length_b   1.000
_cell.length_c   1.000
_cell.angle_alpha   90.00
_cell.angle_beta   90.00
_cell.angle_gamma   90.00
#
_symmetry.space_group_name_H-M   'P 1'
#
loop_
_entity.id
_entity.type
_entity.pdbx_description
1 polymer ?
#
loop_
_entity_poly.entity_id
_entity_poly.type
_entity_poly.pdbx_seq_one_letter_code
_entity_poly.pdbx_strand_id
1 'polypeptide(L)' 'MGLIAMSERDLQRIEVLSKVVDGRTTIVSAANVLALRPATEVLPTW' A
#
# COMPACT_ATOMS: atom_id res chain seq x y z
N MET A 1 -0.01 10.69 -25.33
CA MET A 1 0.03 10.07 -24.00
C MET A 1 0.77 8.74 -24.15
N GLY A 2 1.91 8.55 -23.49
CA GLY A 2 2.67 7.30 -23.55
C GLY A 2 2.00 6.22 -22.71
N LEU A 3 1.95 4.98 -23.22
CA LEU A 3 1.39 3.84 -22.50
C LEU A 3 2.42 3.39 -21.46
N ILE A 4 2.08 3.50 -20.17
CA ILE A 4 2.87 2.92 -19.09
C ILE A 4 2.36 1.48 -18.89
N ALA A 5 3.19 0.50 -19.19
CA ALA A 5 2.91 -0.88 -18.81
C ALA A 5 2.99 -1.00 -17.28
N MET A 6 1.86 -1.32 -16.65
CA MET A 6 1.79 -1.58 -15.22
C MET A 6 1.80 -3.09 -14.95
N SER A 7 2.50 -3.49 -13.90
CA SER A 7 2.43 -4.88 -13.44
C SER A 7 1.15 -5.12 -12.65
N GLU A 8 0.70 -6.38 -12.57
CA GLU A 8 -0.43 -6.79 -11.72
C GLU A 8 -0.27 -6.30 -10.27
N ARG A 9 0.96 -6.33 -9.75
CA ARG A 9 1.28 -5.84 -8.41
C ARG A 9 1.02 -4.33 -8.27
N ASP A 10 1.32 -3.54 -9.30
CA ASP A 10 1.09 -2.11 -9.28
C ASP A 10 -0.40 -1.78 -9.33
N LEU A 11 -1.15 -2.52 -10.16
CA LEU A 11 -2.62 -2.44 -10.19
C LEU A 11 -3.23 -2.81 -8.83
N GLN A 12 -2.75 -3.89 -8.20
CA GLN A 12 -3.20 -4.32 -6.88
C GLN A 12 -2.93 -3.24 -5.81
N ARG A 13 -1.77 -2.59 -5.83
CA ARG A 13 -1.45 -1.49 -4.92
C ARG A 13 -2.41 -0.32 -5.10
N ILE A 14 -2.67 0.08 -6.35
CA ILE A 14 -3.61 1.15 -6.66
C ILE A 14 -5.01 0.82 -6.14
N GLU A 15 -5.48 -0.42 -6.37
CA GLU A 15 -6.79 -0.86 -5.91
C GLU A 15 -6.91 -0.82 -4.38
N VAL A 16 -5.90 -1.33 -3.67
CA VAL A 16 -5.90 -1.34 -2.21
C VAL A 16 -5.86 0.09 -1.65
N LEU A 17 -5.05 0.97 -2.23
CA LEU A 17 -4.96 2.37 -1.80
C LEU A 17 -6.23 3.17 -2.12
N SER A 18 -6.90 2.88 -3.24
CA SER A 18 -8.20 3.48 -3.56
C SER A 18 -9.23 3.18 -2.47
N LYS A 19 -9.27 1.95 -1.94
CA LYS A 19 -10.16 1.59 -0.83
C LYS A 19 -9.84 2.36 0.46
N VAL A 20 -8.58 2.72 0.69
CA VAL A 20 -8.18 3.54 1.86
C VAL A 20 -8.72 4.96 1.71
N VAL A 21 -8.52 5.57 0.53
CA VAL A 21 -9.01 6.92 0.23
C VAL A 21 -10.53 6.99 0.31
N ASP A 22 -11.23 5.96 -0.15
CA ASP A 22 -12.69 5.85 -0.05
C ASP A 22 -13.20 5.56 1.38
N GLY A 23 -12.31 5.40 2.36
CA GLY A 23 -12.67 5.04 3.74
C GLY A 23 -13.22 3.62 3.91
N ARG A 24 -13.11 2.77 2.88
CA ARG A 24 -13.59 1.38 2.89
C ARG A 24 -12.62 0.41 3.57
N THR A 25 -11.37 0.81 3.78
CA THR A 25 -10.39 0.06 4.58
C THR A 25 -9.45 1.01 5.33
N THR A 26 -8.74 0.48 6.33
CA THR A 26 -7.76 1.25 7.10
C THR A 26 -6.36 1.13 6.50
N ILE A 27 -5.50 2.11 6.77
CA ILE A 27 -4.10 2.08 6.32
C ILE A 27 -3.34 0.85 6.86
N VAL A 28 -3.69 0.40 8.08
CA VAL A 28 -3.09 -0.79 8.71
C VAL A 28 -3.53 -2.07 7.99
N SER A 29 -4.83 -2.18 7.64
CA SER A 29 -5.34 -3.32 6.88
C SER A 29 -4.73 -3.37 5.47
N ALA A 30 -4.65 -2.22 4.80
CA ALA A 30 -3.98 -2.09 3.51
C ALA A 30 -2.50 -2.49 3.56
N ALA A 31 -1.76 -2.05 4.59
CA ALA A 31 -0.37 -2.42 4.79
C ALA A 31 -0.20 -3.94 4.94
N ASN A 32 -1.10 -4.61 5.68
CA ASN A 32 -1.08 -6.06 5.82
C ASN A 32 -1.33 -6.79 4.49
N VAL A 33 -2.32 -6.35 3.70
CA VAL A 33 -2.61 -6.92 2.36
C VAL A 33 -1.43 -6.73 1.41
N LEU A 34 -0.76 -5.59 1.49
CA LEU A 34 0.40 -5.27 0.65
C LEU A 34 1.72 -5.82 1.20
N ALA A 35 1.68 -6.58 2.29
CA ALA A 35 2.86 -7.07 3.02
C ALA A 35 3.89 -5.96 3.33
N LEU A 36 3.40 -4.75 3.60
CA LEU A 36 4.19 -3.60 3.97
C LEU A 36 4.42 -3.60 5.48
N ARG A 37 5.67 -3.37 5.89
CA ARG A 37 6.01 -3.07 7.27
C ARG A 37 5.74 -1.57 7.53
N PRO A 38 5.01 -1.19 8.58
CA PRO A 38 4.90 0.21 8.94
C PRO A 38 6.30 0.76 9.27
N ALA A 39 6.62 1.94 8.75
CA ALA A 39 7.93 2.59 8.92
C ALA A 39 8.26 2.98 10.37
N THR A 40 7.42 2.59 11.34
CA THR A 40 7.58 2.84 12.77
C THR A 40 8.35 1.73 13.50
N GLU A 41 8.82 0.69 12.79
CA GLU A 41 9.72 -0.34 13.33
C GLU A 41 11.21 0.04 13.14
N VAL A 42 11.53 1.32 13.32
CA VAL A 42 12.91 1.79 13.58
C VAL A 42 12.90 2.44 14.96
N LEU A 43 12.80 1.60 15.98
CA LEU A 43 13.09 2.04 17.36
C LEU A 43 14.60 2.03 17.56
N PRO A 44 15.14 2.99 18.35
CA PRO A 44 16.57 3.19 18.47
C PRO A 44 17.24 1.99 19.15
N THR A 45 18.32 1.52 18.54
CA THR A 45 19.28 0.62 19.18
C THR A 45 19.97 1.39 20.31
N TRP A 46 19.49 1.21 21.53
CA TRP A 46 20.29 1.36 22.75
C TRP A 46 20.41 -0.01 23.42
#